data_AF-A0A914WPH8-F1
#
_entry.id   AF-A0A914WPH8-F1
#
_cell.length_a   1.000
_cell.length_b   1.000
_cell.length_c   1.000
_cell.angle_alpha   90.00
_cell.angle_beta   90.00
_cell.angle_gamma   90.00
#
_symmetry.space_group_name_H-M   'P 1'
#
loop_
_entity.id
_entity.type
_entity.pdbx_description
1 polymer ?
#
loop_
_entity_poly.entity_id
_entity_poly.type
_entity_poly.pdbx_seq_one_letter_code
_entity_poly.pdbx_strand_id
1 'polypeptide(L)'
;MGAFAQLRLLLWKNFLSQIRSPIFTAFEFFVPLILIGASFGLLLGFRYKFETSYDEQIYPAWPVTGGFRDLVQPVSKNVYGTDGTILPLEDFLPGGGPNKCPFLKVIQTSSTSWHLYMSLAYAPVTTSTATIMKYAQAAYSGNHTIDTPLGNITISMTVEVNGNNSEADLVTFLNNQLSDQCNNSYLGGIVFDDDFANNPFNQSISLIKYKIRLTNTERRGDDSD
;
A
#
# COMPACT_ATOMS: atom_id res chain seq x y z
N MET A 1 64.77 15.10 -31.73
CA MET A 1 63.50 15.86 -31.91
C MET A 1 62.50 15.31 -30.90
N GLY A 2 62.04 16.15 -29.96
CA GLY A 2 61.29 15.66 -28.79
C GLY A 2 59.85 15.29 -29.12
N ALA A 3 59.49 14.02 -28.90
CA ALA A 3 58.13 13.50 -29.08
C ALA A 3 57.05 14.31 -28.35
N PHE A 4 57.41 14.93 -27.22
CA PHE A 4 56.52 15.81 -26.45
C PHE A 4 56.14 17.10 -27.19
N ALA A 5 57.07 17.67 -27.96
CA ALA A 5 56.79 18.85 -28.79
C ALA A 5 55.84 18.49 -29.95
N GLN A 6 55.98 17.29 -30.51
CA GLN A 6 55.06 16.76 -31.52
C GLN A 6 53.67 16.48 -30.94
N LEU A 7 53.58 15.86 -29.76
CA LEU A 7 52.29 15.62 -29.07
C LEU A 7 51.57 16.93 -28.72
N ARG A 8 52.31 17.95 -28.24
CA ARG A 8 51.74 19.27 -27.98
C ARG A 8 51.20 19.93 -29.26
N LEU A 9 51.92 19.83 -30.37
CA LEU A 9 51.47 20.36 -31.65
C LEU A 9 50.24 19.60 -32.19
N LEU A 10 50.18 18.28 -31.97
CA LEU A 10 49.02 17.47 -32.35
C LEU A 10 47.78 17.81 -31.51
N LEU A 11 47.93 17.96 -30.19
CA LEU A 11 46.86 18.42 -29.31
C LEU A 11 46.38 19.83 -29.67
N TRP A 12 47.31 20.75 -29.93
CA TRP A 12 46.99 22.12 -30.33
C TRP A 12 46.27 22.18 -31.68
N LYS A 13 46.69 21.33 -32.64
CA LYS A 13 46.03 21.20 -33.94
C LYS A 13 44.62 20.65 -33.80
N ASN A 14 44.43 19.60 -33.00
CA ASN A 14 43.10 19.02 -32.76
C ASN A 14 42.18 20.00 -32.02
N PHE A 15 42.71 20.71 -31.02
CA PHE A 15 41.98 21.74 -30.29
C PHE A 15 41.54 22.91 -31.19
N LEU A 16 42.44 23.43 -32.03
CA LEU A 16 42.09 24.47 -33.01
C LEU A 16 41.09 23.98 -34.08
N SER A 17 41.16 22.70 -34.46
CA SER A 17 40.20 22.10 -35.37
C SER A 17 38.81 21.99 -34.74
N GLN A 18 38.72 21.68 -33.44
CA GLN A 18 37.47 21.63 -32.70
C GLN A 18 36.86 23.04 -32.52
N ILE A 19 37.69 24.06 -32.28
CA ILE A 19 37.25 25.48 -32.23
C ILE A 19 36.62 25.96 -33.55
N ARG A 20 37.02 25.42 -34.71
CA ARG A 20 36.43 25.78 -36.02
C ARG A 20 35.06 25.17 -36.29
N SER A 21 34.63 24.21 -35.47
CA SER A 21 33.27 23.67 -35.51
C SER A 21 32.52 24.06 -34.22
N PRO A 22 32.36 25.37 -33.94
CA PRO A 22 31.89 25.87 -32.65
C PRO A 22 30.47 25.39 -32.33
N ILE A 23 29.66 25.19 -33.36
CA ILE A 23 28.28 24.71 -33.22
C ILE A 23 28.26 23.26 -32.73
N PHE A 24 29.11 22.38 -33.29
CA PHE A 24 29.18 20.98 -32.87
C PHE A 24 29.68 20.85 -31.44
N THR A 25 30.73 21.59 -31.07
CA THR A 25 31.26 21.61 -29.70
C THR A 25 30.25 22.19 -28.70
N ALA A 26 29.46 23.19 -29.11
CA ALA A 26 28.37 23.69 -28.28
C ALA A 26 27.30 22.61 -28.04
N PHE A 27 26.86 21.90 -29.08
CA PHE A 27 25.88 20.81 -28.92
C PHE A 27 26.42 19.66 -28.04
N GLU A 28 27.69 19.26 -28.25
CA GLU A 28 28.35 18.22 -27.46
C GLU A 28 28.42 18.57 -25.96
N PHE A 29 28.52 19.85 -25.62
CA PHE A 29 28.55 20.31 -24.23
C PHE A 29 27.15 20.56 -23.64
N PHE A 30 26.28 21.26 -24.38
CA PHE A 30 24.98 21.68 -23.86
C PHE A 30 23.94 20.55 -23.81
N VAL A 31 23.99 19.59 -24.74
CA VAL A 31 23.02 18.48 -24.73
C VAL A 31 23.16 17.61 -23.47
N PRO A 32 24.37 17.14 -23.08
CA PRO A 32 24.54 16.43 -21.81
C PRO A 32 24.18 17.29 -20.60
N LEU A 33 24.50 18.59 -20.63
CA LEU A 33 24.24 19.49 -19.52
C LEU A 33 22.73 19.71 -19.31
N ILE A 34 21.95 19.81 -20.39
CA ILE A 34 20.48 19.87 -20.33
C ILE A 34 19.91 18.54 -19.85
N LEU A 35 20.41 17.40 -20.32
CA LEU A 35 19.92 16.09 -19.88
C LEU A 35 20.16 15.88 -18.38
N ILE A 36 21.36 16.19 -17.89
CA ILE A 36 21.71 16.12 -16.46
C ILE A 36 20.86 17.10 -15.66
N GLY A 37 20.78 18.36 -16.11
CA GLY A 37 19.99 19.40 -15.45
C GLY A 37 18.50 19.09 -15.39
N ALA A 38 17.93 18.52 -16.46
CA ALA A 38 16.53 18.09 -16.49
C ALA A 38 16.30 16.91 -15.53
N SER A 39 17.22 15.95 -15.49
CA SER A 39 17.12 14.78 -14.60
C SER A 39 17.13 15.20 -13.13
N PHE A 40 18.11 16.00 -12.72
CA PHE A 40 18.20 16.52 -11.35
C PHE A 40 17.11 17.53 -11.03
N GLY A 41 16.71 18.36 -11.99
CA GLY A 41 15.62 19.32 -11.85
C GLY A 41 14.27 18.65 -11.63
N LEU A 42 13.99 17.55 -12.33
CA LEU A 42 12.80 16.73 -12.09
C LEU A 42 12.86 16.06 -10.71
N LEU A 43 14.01 15.52 -10.32
CA LEU A 43 14.20 14.87 -9.02
C LEU A 43 13.97 15.85 -7.86
N LEU A 44 14.53 17.07 -7.95
CA LEU A 44 14.32 18.14 -6.98
C LEU A 44 12.89 18.71 -7.04
N GLY A 45 12.31 18.87 -8.23
CA GLY A 45 10.96 19.38 -8.41
C GLY A 45 9.89 18.43 -7.87
N PHE A 46 10.12 17.12 -7.96
CA PHE A 46 9.24 16.10 -7.39
C PHE A 46 9.63 15.62 -6.00
N ARG A 47 10.68 16.20 -5.39
CA ARG A 47 11.15 15.83 -4.05
C ARG A 47 10.02 15.81 -3.03
N TYR A 48 9.17 16.83 -3.02
CA TYR A 48 8.03 16.92 -2.09
C TYR A 48 6.94 15.88 -2.33
N LYS A 49 6.89 15.22 -3.50
CA LYS A 49 5.95 14.13 -3.76
C LYS A 49 6.49 12.75 -3.37
N PHE A 50 7.82 12.57 -3.36
CA PHE A 50 8.45 11.26 -3.19
C PHE A 50 9.29 11.13 -1.90
N GLU A 51 9.71 12.24 -1.29
CA GLU A 51 10.53 12.27 -0.06
C GLU A 51 9.80 12.90 1.14
N THR A 52 8.47 12.85 1.17
CA THR A 52 7.73 13.22 2.39
C THR A 52 7.97 12.18 3.47
N SER A 53 8.81 12.51 4.46
CA SER A 53 8.85 11.78 5.72
C SER A 53 7.62 12.18 6.54
N TYR A 54 6.77 11.21 6.84
CA TYR A 54 5.68 11.40 7.79
C TYR A 54 6.23 11.18 9.19
N ASP A 55 5.93 12.09 10.11
CA ASP A 55 6.24 11.89 11.52
C ASP A 55 5.35 10.75 12.04
N GLU A 56 5.97 9.64 12.39
CA GLU A 56 5.31 8.42 12.87
C GLU A 56 4.54 8.63 14.18
N GLN A 57 4.80 9.74 14.88
CA GLN A 57 4.13 10.11 16.13
C GLN A 57 2.94 11.04 15.92
N ILE A 58 2.76 11.61 14.72
CA ILE A 58 1.72 12.60 14.41
C ILE A 58 0.80 12.05 13.32
N TYR A 59 0.12 10.94 13.63
CA TYR A 59 -1.02 10.50 12.85
C TYR A 59 -2.32 11.10 13.40
N PRO A 60 -3.26 11.51 12.54
CA PRO A 60 -4.61 11.80 13.00
C PRO A 60 -5.16 10.55 13.70
N ALA A 61 -5.75 10.74 14.88
CA ALA A 61 -6.36 9.64 15.62
C ALA A 61 -7.40 8.95 14.74
N TRP A 62 -7.18 7.67 14.44
CA TRP A 62 -8.11 6.85 13.68
C TRP A 62 -8.95 6.04 14.66
N PRO A 63 -10.26 6.32 14.78
CA PRO A 63 -11.13 5.50 15.61
C PRO A 63 -11.28 4.11 14.96
N VAL A 64 -10.60 3.12 15.53
CA VAL A 64 -10.79 1.70 15.16
C VAL A 64 -11.97 1.18 15.96
N THR A 65 -13.09 0.92 15.29
CA THR A 65 -14.30 0.39 15.92
C THR A 65 -14.32 -1.13 15.99
N GLY A 66 -13.43 -1.81 15.24
CA GLY A 66 -13.35 -3.25 15.15
C GLY A 66 -14.51 -3.85 14.34
N GLY A 67 -15.06 -3.10 13.38
CA GLY A 67 -16.24 -3.52 12.63
C GLY A 67 -16.34 -2.86 11.27
N PHE A 68 -17.46 -3.08 10.58
CA PHE A 68 -17.68 -2.67 9.19
C PHE A 68 -17.40 -1.18 8.91
N ARG A 69 -17.65 -0.29 9.88
CA ARG A 69 -17.38 1.15 9.73
C ARG A 69 -15.93 1.46 9.39
N ASP A 70 -14.98 0.64 9.87
CA ASP A 70 -13.55 0.82 9.61
C ASP A 70 -13.20 0.58 8.13
N LEU A 71 -14.06 -0.10 7.36
CA LEU A 71 -13.85 -0.36 5.92
C LEU A 71 -14.33 0.79 5.03
N VAL A 72 -15.35 1.52 5.47
CA VAL A 72 -16.05 2.54 4.65
C VAL A 72 -15.81 3.97 5.13
N GLN A 73 -15.36 4.16 6.36
CA GLN A 73 -15.09 5.48 6.91
C GLN A 73 -13.67 5.93 6.51
N PRO A 74 -13.51 7.14 5.94
CA PRO A 74 -12.19 7.66 5.62
C PRO A 74 -11.40 8.02 6.89
N VAL A 75 -10.07 8.03 6.77
CA VAL A 75 -9.14 8.48 7.81
C VAL A 75 -9.17 10.02 7.98
N SER A 76 -9.72 10.73 6.99
CA SER A 76 -9.89 12.17 6.99
C SER A 76 -11.03 12.65 7.89
N LYS A 77 -10.91 13.88 8.44
CA LYS A 77 -12.00 14.58 9.14
C LYS A 77 -13.23 14.81 8.25
N ASN A 78 -13.07 14.73 6.93
CA ASN A 78 -14.20 14.79 6.01
C ASN A 78 -14.87 13.41 5.92
N VAL A 79 -16.04 13.27 6.52
CA VAL A 79 -16.84 12.03 6.53
C VAL A 79 -17.25 11.58 5.11
N TYR A 80 -17.24 12.51 4.14
CA TYR A 80 -17.52 12.23 2.74
C TYR A 80 -16.25 12.13 1.87
N GLY A 81 -15.07 12.17 2.48
CA GLY A 81 -13.82 11.94 1.77
C GLY A 81 -13.69 10.48 1.34
N THR A 82 -13.09 10.25 0.18
CA THR A 82 -12.76 8.91 -0.34
C THR A 82 -11.31 8.53 -0.05
N ASP A 83 -10.49 9.50 0.40
CA ASP A 83 -9.07 9.30 0.62
C ASP A 83 -8.81 8.43 1.87
N GLY A 84 -8.15 7.30 1.63
CA GLY A 84 -7.71 6.39 2.69
C GLY A 84 -8.77 5.44 3.23
N THR A 85 -9.92 5.29 2.55
CA THR A 85 -10.89 4.24 2.87
C THR A 85 -10.67 3.00 1.99
N ILE A 86 -10.98 1.81 2.51
CA ILE A 86 -10.82 0.56 1.76
C ILE A 86 -11.95 0.41 0.73
N LEU A 87 -13.16 0.85 1.10
CA LEU A 87 -14.36 0.80 0.28
C LEU A 87 -15.07 2.15 0.30
N PRO A 88 -14.90 2.97 -0.75
CA PRO A 88 -15.48 4.30 -0.77
C PRO A 88 -17.00 4.23 -0.82
N LEU A 89 -17.68 5.01 0.04
CA LEU A 89 -19.14 4.94 0.17
C LEU A 89 -19.89 5.32 -1.13
N GLU A 90 -19.27 6.12 -1.98
CA GLU A 90 -19.80 6.52 -3.30
C GLU A 90 -20.06 5.33 -4.23
N ASP A 91 -19.26 4.26 -4.12
CA ASP A 91 -19.40 3.03 -4.91
C ASP A 91 -20.68 2.24 -4.56
N PHE A 92 -21.34 2.62 -3.46
CA PHE A 92 -22.58 1.97 -3.01
C PHE A 92 -23.83 2.84 -3.26
N LEU A 93 -23.66 4.09 -3.72
CA LEU A 93 -24.77 5.01 -3.97
C LEU A 93 -25.51 4.68 -5.28
N PRO A 94 -26.80 5.04 -5.41
CA PRO A 94 -27.55 4.81 -6.65
C PRO A 94 -26.88 5.49 -7.85
N GLY A 95 -26.39 4.71 -8.81
CA GLY A 95 -25.69 5.20 -10.01
C GLY A 95 -24.15 5.25 -9.87
N GLY A 96 -23.63 5.13 -8.65
CA GLY A 96 -22.25 4.72 -8.39
C GLY A 96 -22.22 3.20 -8.40
N GLY A 97 -21.86 2.60 -9.53
CA GLY A 97 -21.48 1.19 -9.51
C GLY A 97 -20.17 1.03 -8.73
N PRO A 98 -19.82 -0.18 -8.26
CA PRO A 98 -18.50 -0.38 -7.69
C PRO A 98 -17.47 0.03 -8.76
N ASN A 99 -16.37 0.65 -8.33
CA ASN A 99 -15.24 0.89 -9.22
C ASN A 99 -14.98 -0.37 -10.05
N LYS A 100 -14.51 -0.25 -11.30
CA LYS A 100 -14.27 -1.42 -12.18
C LYS A 100 -13.35 -2.48 -11.55
N CYS A 101 -12.64 -2.12 -10.48
CA CYS A 101 -11.62 -2.89 -9.81
C CYS A 101 -11.63 -2.59 -8.29
N PRO A 102 -12.67 -2.99 -7.53
CA PRO A 102 -12.67 -2.78 -6.09
C PRO A 102 -11.68 -3.76 -5.45
N PHE A 103 -11.02 -3.36 -4.35
CA PHE A 103 -10.06 -4.26 -3.67
C PHE A 103 -10.76 -5.50 -3.12
N LEU A 104 -11.85 -5.31 -2.36
CA LEU A 104 -12.68 -6.41 -1.86
C LEU A 104 -13.77 -6.81 -2.85
N LYS A 105 -14.13 -8.10 -2.84
CA LYS A 105 -15.23 -8.64 -3.63
C LYS A 105 -16.58 -8.13 -3.10
N VAL A 106 -17.22 -7.27 -3.89
CA VAL A 106 -18.54 -6.70 -3.62
C VAL A 106 -19.49 -7.07 -4.74
N ILE A 107 -20.67 -7.58 -4.38
CA ILE A 107 -21.74 -7.94 -5.31
C ILE A 107 -22.97 -7.08 -4.99
N GLN A 108 -23.53 -6.44 -6.01
CA GLN A 108 -24.81 -5.75 -5.87
C GLN A 108 -25.95 -6.75 -5.88
N THR A 109 -26.76 -6.78 -4.82
CA THR A 109 -27.95 -7.65 -4.73
C THR A 109 -29.20 -6.89 -5.15
N SER A 110 -29.27 -5.58 -4.88
CA SER A 110 -30.36 -4.69 -5.28
C SER A 110 -29.85 -3.26 -5.48
N SER A 111 -30.72 -2.34 -5.89
CA SER A 111 -30.36 -0.92 -6.06
C SER A 111 -29.82 -0.24 -4.79
N THR A 112 -30.13 -0.78 -3.61
CA THR A 112 -29.71 -0.24 -2.30
C THR A 112 -29.11 -1.30 -1.38
N SER A 113 -28.86 -2.50 -1.89
CA SER A 113 -28.33 -3.62 -1.10
C SER A 113 -27.13 -4.26 -1.76
N TRP A 114 -26.08 -4.43 -0.96
CA TRP A 114 -24.79 -4.92 -1.41
C TRP A 114 -24.33 -6.06 -0.51
N HIS A 115 -23.60 -7.00 -1.09
CA HIS A 115 -23.03 -8.13 -0.38
C HIS A 115 -21.50 -8.11 -0.53
N LEU A 116 -20.80 -8.08 0.59
CA LEU A 116 -19.35 -7.94 0.69
C LEU A 116 -18.76 -9.22 1.26
N TYR A 117 -17.82 -9.81 0.52
CA TYR A 117 -17.05 -10.98 0.96
C TYR A 117 -15.71 -10.54 1.51
N MET A 118 -15.43 -10.91 2.75
CA MET A 118 -14.15 -10.64 3.40
C MET A 118 -13.59 -11.90 4.02
N SER A 119 -12.29 -12.08 3.95
CA SER A 119 -11.56 -13.20 4.51
C SER A 119 -10.32 -12.67 5.22
N LEU A 120 -10.09 -13.15 6.44
CA LEU A 120 -8.91 -12.84 7.23
C LEU A 120 -8.08 -14.09 7.39
N ALA A 121 -6.81 -14.02 7.03
CA ALA A 121 -5.87 -15.11 7.27
C ALA A 121 -5.04 -14.82 8.52
N TYR A 122 -4.68 -15.83 9.30
CA TYR A 122 -3.90 -15.63 10.51
C TYR A 122 -2.95 -16.79 10.84
N ALA A 123 -1.87 -16.49 11.55
CA ALA A 123 -0.92 -17.48 12.07
C ALA A 123 -0.27 -17.01 13.39
N PRO A 124 0.17 -17.93 14.27
CA PRO A 124 -0.09 -19.37 14.23
C PRO A 124 -1.50 -19.72 14.71
N VAL A 125 -1.98 -20.92 14.36
CA VAL A 125 -3.26 -21.45 14.87
C VAL A 125 -3.07 -22.02 16.27
N THR A 126 -3.65 -21.33 17.25
CA THR A 126 -3.76 -21.79 18.63
C THR A 126 -5.20 -21.62 19.10
N THR A 127 -5.56 -22.21 20.25
CA THR A 127 -6.89 -22.04 20.85
C THR A 127 -7.22 -20.56 21.09
N SER A 128 -6.23 -19.79 21.52
CA SER A 128 -6.36 -18.37 21.82
C SER A 128 -6.55 -17.54 20.55
N THR A 129 -5.69 -17.72 19.53
CA THR A 129 -5.79 -16.98 18.27
C THR A 129 -7.07 -17.32 17.51
N ALA A 130 -7.47 -18.60 17.49
CA ALA A 130 -8.74 -19.01 16.89
C ALA A 130 -9.96 -18.35 17.58
N THR A 131 -9.92 -18.21 18.90
CA THR A 131 -10.98 -17.54 19.66
C THR A 131 -11.05 -16.05 19.33
N ILE A 132 -9.91 -15.35 19.28
CA ILE A 132 -9.83 -13.94 18.89
C ILE A 132 -10.37 -13.73 17.47
N MET A 133 -9.96 -14.58 16.54
CA MET A 133 -10.40 -14.48 15.15
C MET A 133 -11.89 -14.78 14.99
N LYS A 134 -12.48 -15.63 15.83
CA LYS A 134 -13.93 -15.83 15.87
C LYS A 134 -14.67 -14.57 16.35
N TYR A 135 -14.14 -13.86 17.32
CA TYR A 135 -14.69 -12.56 17.73
C TYR A 135 -14.59 -11.52 16.62
N ALA A 136 -13.45 -11.45 15.94
CA ALA A 136 -13.28 -10.59 14.77
C ALA A 136 -14.30 -10.95 13.68
N GLN A 137 -14.44 -12.23 13.33
CA GLN A 137 -15.41 -12.72 12.36
C GLN A 137 -16.83 -12.24 12.71
N ALA A 138 -17.24 -12.39 13.96
CA ALA A 138 -18.57 -11.98 14.44
C ALA A 138 -18.76 -10.45 14.42
N ALA A 139 -17.72 -9.66 14.69
CA ALA A 139 -17.81 -8.21 14.72
C ALA A 139 -18.04 -7.59 13.33
N TYR A 140 -17.46 -8.20 12.28
CA TYR A 140 -17.64 -7.74 10.91
C TYR A 140 -18.84 -8.38 10.21
N SER A 141 -19.18 -9.64 10.53
CA SER A 141 -20.29 -10.35 9.88
C SER A 141 -21.66 -9.76 10.23
N GLY A 142 -22.58 -9.79 9.27
CA GLY A 142 -23.96 -9.38 9.49
C GLY A 142 -24.45 -8.33 8.51
N ASN A 143 -25.60 -7.75 8.82
CA ASN A 143 -26.22 -6.71 7.99
C ASN A 143 -26.00 -5.36 8.65
N HIS A 144 -25.39 -4.45 7.90
CA HIS A 144 -25.09 -3.10 8.34
C HIS A 144 -25.88 -2.11 7.49
N THR A 145 -26.55 -1.16 8.13
CA THR A 145 -27.28 -0.09 7.44
C THR A 145 -26.53 1.22 7.60
N ILE A 146 -26.29 1.89 6.48
CA ILE A 146 -25.73 3.25 6.46
C ILE A 146 -26.83 4.19 6.00
N ASP A 147 -27.13 5.18 6.84
CA ASP A 147 -28.00 6.28 6.47
C ASP A 147 -27.18 7.28 5.65
N THR A 148 -27.59 7.50 4.40
CA THR A 148 -26.96 8.49 3.51
C THR A 148 -27.99 9.58 3.16
N PRO A 149 -27.54 10.76 2.72
CA PRO A 149 -28.46 11.81 2.25
C PRO A 149 -29.39 11.38 1.11
N LEU A 150 -29.06 10.30 0.39
CA LEU A 150 -29.83 9.75 -0.73
C LEU A 150 -30.72 8.55 -0.35
N GLY A 151 -30.70 8.15 0.93
CA GLY A 151 -31.48 7.02 1.47
C GLY A 151 -30.62 6.00 2.21
N ASN A 152 -31.26 4.91 2.63
CA ASN A 152 -30.61 3.87 3.43
C ASN A 152 -30.00 2.80 2.54
N ILE A 153 -28.71 2.54 2.72
CA ILE A 153 -27.98 1.48 2.03
C ILE A 153 -27.77 0.34 3.02
N THR A 154 -28.07 -0.88 2.58
CA THR A 154 -27.83 -2.10 3.37
C THR A 154 -26.63 -2.84 2.81
N ILE A 155 -25.64 -3.11 3.64
CA ILE A 155 -24.44 -3.86 3.29
C ILE A 155 -24.41 -5.12 4.15
N SER A 156 -24.60 -6.26 3.49
CA SER A 156 -24.46 -7.58 4.09
C SER A 156 -23.03 -8.05 3.97
N MET A 157 -22.41 -8.44 5.07
CA MET A 157 -21.05 -8.94 5.10
C MET A 157 -21.00 -10.41 5.48
N THR A 158 -20.26 -11.18 4.69
CA THR A 158 -19.85 -12.54 5.04
C THR A 158 -18.35 -12.54 5.26
N VAL A 159 -17.94 -12.92 6.48
CA VAL A 159 -16.54 -12.95 6.87
C VAL A 159 -16.09 -14.37 7.12
N GLU A 160 -14.98 -14.75 6.51
CA GLU A 160 -14.31 -16.04 6.73
C GLU A 160 -12.97 -15.83 7.42
N VAL A 161 -12.59 -16.78 8.28
CA VAL A 161 -11.28 -16.75 8.96
C VAL A 161 -10.53 -18.03 8.61
N ASN A 162 -9.30 -17.88 8.12
CA ASN A 162 -8.46 -18.97 7.68
C ASN A 162 -7.18 -18.99 8.50
N GLY A 163 -6.94 -20.10 9.19
CA GLY A 163 -5.77 -20.27 10.05
C GLY A 163 -4.64 -21.02 9.35
N ASN A 164 -3.41 -20.54 9.52
CA ASN A 164 -2.18 -21.16 9.05
C ASN A 164 -1.27 -21.50 10.24
N ASN A 165 -0.51 -22.59 10.13
CA ASN A 165 0.32 -23.07 11.24
C ASN A 165 1.54 -22.19 11.50
N SER A 166 2.10 -21.57 10.46
CA SER A 166 3.28 -20.72 10.55
C SER A 166 3.14 -19.45 9.70
N GLU A 167 3.99 -18.44 9.98
CA GLU A 167 4.07 -17.23 9.16
C GLU A 167 4.47 -17.54 7.71
N ALA A 168 5.37 -18.50 7.49
CA ALA A 168 5.79 -18.91 6.16
C ALA A 168 4.62 -19.50 5.34
N ASP A 169 3.80 -20.34 5.99
CA ASP A 169 2.60 -20.91 5.36
C ASP A 169 1.57 -19.83 5.04
N LEU A 170 1.40 -18.86 5.94
CA LEU A 170 0.50 -17.73 5.75
C LEU A 170 0.91 -16.87 4.55
N VAL A 171 2.19 -16.55 4.43
CA VAL A 171 2.72 -15.75 3.30
C VAL A 171 2.51 -16.49 1.99
N THR A 172 2.84 -17.79 1.96
CA THR A 172 2.65 -18.63 0.77
C THR A 172 1.16 -18.71 0.38
N PHE A 173 0.28 -18.87 1.37
CA PHE A 173 -1.15 -18.90 1.17
C PHE A 173 -1.68 -17.57 0.59
N LEU A 174 -1.31 -16.44 1.18
CA LEU A 174 -1.75 -15.12 0.73
C LEU A 174 -1.23 -14.77 -0.67
N ASN A 175 0.02 -15.12 -0.99
CA ASN A 175 0.56 -14.88 -2.34
C ASN A 175 -0.22 -15.62 -3.43
N ASN A 176 -0.74 -16.81 -3.13
CA ASN A 176 -1.57 -17.55 -4.07
C ASN A 176 -2.96 -16.92 -4.25
N GLN A 177 -3.55 -16.43 -3.14
CA GLN A 177 -4.92 -15.89 -3.13
C GLN A 177 -5.03 -14.45 -3.61
N LEU A 178 -3.97 -13.64 -3.43
CA LEU A 178 -3.93 -12.22 -3.79
C LEU A 178 -3.21 -11.97 -5.12
N SER A 179 -3.25 -12.97 -6.01
CA SER A 179 -2.65 -12.89 -7.34
C SER A 179 -3.38 -11.87 -8.24
N ASP A 180 -4.67 -11.65 -8.00
CA ASP A 180 -5.45 -10.59 -8.63
C ASP A 180 -5.45 -9.31 -7.78
N GLN A 181 -5.36 -8.13 -8.40
CA GLN A 181 -5.36 -6.86 -7.67
C GLN A 181 -6.76 -6.45 -7.17
N CYS A 182 -7.82 -7.09 -7.69
CA CYS A 182 -9.21 -6.66 -7.50
C CYS A 182 -10.15 -7.84 -7.30
N ASN A 183 -11.30 -7.56 -6.69
CA ASN A 183 -12.30 -8.56 -6.30
C ASN A 183 -11.73 -9.66 -5.39
N ASN A 184 -10.79 -9.30 -4.52
CA ASN A 184 -10.23 -10.21 -3.55
C ASN A 184 -11.22 -10.43 -2.41
N SER A 185 -11.36 -11.66 -1.95
CA SER A 185 -12.03 -11.88 -0.67
C SER A 185 -11.09 -11.55 0.50
N TYR A 186 -9.77 -11.65 0.33
CA TYR A 186 -8.82 -11.49 1.43
C TYR A 186 -8.46 -10.03 1.70
N LEU A 187 -8.66 -9.59 2.94
CA LEU A 187 -8.21 -8.27 3.39
C LEU A 187 -6.72 -8.26 3.75
N GLY A 188 -6.23 -9.35 4.33
CA GLY A 188 -4.83 -9.47 4.72
C GLY A 188 -4.55 -10.62 5.69
N GLY A 189 -3.28 -10.69 6.10
CA GLY A 189 -2.74 -11.66 7.05
C GLY A 189 -2.38 -11.05 8.40
N ILE A 190 -2.77 -11.71 9.48
CA ILE A 190 -2.41 -11.34 10.86
C ILE A 190 -1.41 -12.35 11.41
N VAL A 191 -0.22 -11.89 11.77
CA VAL A 191 0.78 -12.70 12.47
C VAL A 191 0.76 -12.32 13.95
N PHE A 192 0.32 -13.26 14.78
CA PHE A 192 0.37 -13.16 16.22
C PHE A 192 1.76 -13.57 16.72
N ASP A 193 2.24 -12.87 17.74
CA ASP A 193 3.46 -13.25 18.44
C ASP A 193 3.27 -14.60 19.15
N ASP A 194 4.29 -15.47 19.11
CA ASP A 194 4.22 -16.83 19.68
C ASP A 194 3.94 -16.82 21.19
N ASP A 195 4.46 -15.83 21.92
CA ASP A 195 4.23 -15.73 23.37
C ASP A 195 2.75 -15.41 23.67
N PHE A 196 2.16 -14.51 22.87
CA PHE A 196 0.75 -14.14 22.99
C PHE A 196 -0.18 -15.26 22.49
N ALA A 197 0.18 -15.91 21.38
CA ALA A 197 -0.63 -16.97 20.79
C ALA A 197 -0.79 -18.15 21.74
N ASN A 198 0.26 -18.48 22.52
CA ASN A 198 0.23 -19.61 23.45
C ASN A 198 -0.24 -19.22 24.86
N ASN A 199 0.01 -18.00 25.32
CA ASN A 199 -0.37 -17.57 26.67
C ASN A 199 -0.84 -16.09 26.72
N PRO A 200 -2.07 -15.79 26.26
CA PRO A 200 -2.57 -14.41 26.13
C PRO A 200 -2.82 -13.70 27.46
N PHE A 201 -2.86 -14.41 28.59
CA PHE A 201 -3.12 -13.87 29.93
C PHE A 201 -1.87 -13.84 30.82
N ASN A 202 -0.69 -14.03 30.25
CA ASN A 202 0.55 -13.87 31.00
C ASN A 202 0.68 -12.39 31.43
N GLN A 203 0.75 -12.14 32.73
CA GLN A 203 0.85 -10.81 33.33
C GLN A 203 2.12 -10.04 32.91
N SER A 204 3.09 -10.72 32.31
CA SER A 204 4.29 -10.12 31.69
C SER A 204 4.03 -9.50 30.31
N ILE A 205 2.89 -9.81 29.66
CA ILE A 205 2.50 -9.24 28.37
C ILE A 205 1.75 -7.93 28.65
N SER A 206 2.49 -6.84 28.89
CA SER A 206 1.91 -5.50 29.01
C SER A 206 1.62 -4.85 27.65
N LEU A 207 2.16 -5.41 26.57
CA LEU A 207 2.10 -4.87 25.21
C LEU A 207 1.77 -6.00 24.24
N ILE A 208 0.59 -5.92 23.62
CA ILE A 208 0.22 -6.79 22.49
C ILE A 208 1.03 -6.32 21.28
N LYS A 209 1.94 -7.17 20.79
CA LYS A 209 2.67 -6.95 19.54
C LYS A 209 2.06 -7.82 18.45
N TYR A 210 1.74 -7.21 17.32
CA TYR A 210 1.26 -7.91 16.13
C TYR A 210 1.90 -7.28 14.90
N LYS A 211 2.09 -8.08 13.84
CA LYS A 211 2.57 -7.61 12.55
C LYS A 211 1.45 -7.73 11.53
N ILE A 212 1.05 -6.60 10.94
CA ILE A 212 0.16 -6.58 9.77
C ILE A 212 1.05 -6.68 8.54
N ARG A 213 0.81 -7.68 7.69
CA ARG A 213 1.42 -7.75 6.36
C ARG A 213 0.42 -7.27 5.32
N LEU A 214 0.72 -6.14 4.70
CA LEU A 214 0.03 -5.64 3.50
C LEU A 214 0.79 -6.18 2.29
N THR A 215 0.10 -6.92 1.43
CA THR A 215 0.71 -7.72 0.34
C THR A 215 1.21 -6.91 -0.86
N ASN A 216 1.10 -5.58 -0.85
CA ASN A 216 1.50 -4.74 -1.99
C ASN A 216 2.71 -3.82 -1.71
N THR A 217 3.48 -4.09 -0.66
CA THR A 217 4.80 -3.47 -0.49
C THR A 217 5.86 -4.54 -0.71
N GLU A 218 6.46 -4.56 -1.91
CA GLU A 218 7.78 -5.16 -2.05
C GLU A 218 8.68 -4.58 -0.95
N ARG A 219 9.22 -5.46 -0.12
CA ARG A 219 10.26 -5.11 0.85
C ARG A 219 11.38 -4.48 0.02
N ARG A 220 11.71 -3.20 0.26
CA ARG A 220 13.07 -2.71 0.01
C ARG A 220 13.98 -3.75 0.62
N GLY A 221 14.69 -4.51 -0.23
CA GLY A 221 15.63 -5.52 0.20
C GLY A 221 16.55 -4.92 1.24
N ASP A 222 16.92 -5.71 2.24
CA ASP A 222 17.95 -5.34 3.21
C ASP A 222 19.17 -4.81 2.43
N ASP A 223 19.40 -3.50 2.48
CA ASP A 223 20.69 -2.92 2.14
C ASP A 223 21.61 -3.20 3.33
N SER A 224 22.10 -4.44 3.37
CA SER A 224 23.29 -4.81 4.11
C SER A 224 24.37 -5.18 3.09
N ASP A 225 25.16 -4.18 2.71
CA ASP A 225 26.58 -4.25 2.36
C ASP A 225 27.23 -2.87 2.56
#